data_AF-A0AAN9A2U7-F1
#
_entry.id   AF-A0AAN9A2U7-F1
#
_cell.length_a   1.000
_cell.length_b   1.000
_cell.length_c   1.000
_cell.angle_alpha   90.00
_cell.angle_beta   90.00
_cell.angle_gamma   90.00
#
_symmetry.space_group_name_H-M   'P 1'
#
loop_
_entity.id
_entity.type
_entity.pdbx_description
1 polymer ?
#
loop_
_entity_poly.entity_id
_entity_poly.type
_entity_poly.pdbx_seq_one_letter_code
_entity_poly.pdbx_strand_id
1 'polypeptide(L)'
;MSPDLTHCRALLHRLTEAHRNAIRAIRKIKYFVARRKFQQARKPYDVRDVIEQYSQGHLNMMELQRRLDQTLGKPGSYLAGIDKSGNVKPMTIGARLYRVEQQLVLLDKKLDQMLFICNGLAQKTQLPEIRNSDEHV
;
A
#
# COMPACT_ATOMS: atom_id res chain seq x y z
N MET A 1 -8.29 13.02 42.02
CA MET A 1 -7.14 12.89 41.09
C MET A 1 -7.29 13.95 40.01
N SER A 2 -6.55 15.04 40.13
CA SER A 2 -6.41 16.07 39.09
C SER A 2 -4.89 16.29 38.93
N PRO A 3 -4.31 16.14 37.72
CA PRO A 3 -2.88 16.31 37.56
C PRO A 3 -2.54 17.81 37.60
N ASP A 4 -2.18 18.22 38.80
CA ASP A 4 -1.18 19.21 39.19
C ASP A 4 -0.82 20.34 38.21
N LEU A 5 -1.48 21.50 38.38
CA LEU A 5 -1.04 22.79 37.84
C LEU A 5 0.33 23.23 38.40
N THR A 6 0.76 22.63 39.53
CA THR A 6 2.01 22.97 40.24
C THR A 6 3.23 22.41 39.51
N HIS A 7 3.14 21.26 38.85
CA HIS A 7 4.23 20.68 38.05
C HIS A 7 4.61 21.53 36.83
N CYS A 8 3.63 22.07 36.10
CA CYS A 8 3.89 23.01 35.00
C CYS A 8 4.50 24.33 35.49
N ARG A 9 4.10 24.81 36.68
CA ARG A 9 4.65 26.03 37.30
C ARG A 9 6.09 25.83 37.80
N ALA A 10 6.42 24.65 38.31
CA ALA A 10 7.77 24.29 38.75
C ALA A 10 8.76 24.21 37.59
N LEU A 11 8.34 23.68 36.43
CA LEU A 11 9.16 23.66 35.21
C LEU A 11 9.42 25.08 34.66
N LEU A 12 8.47 25.99 34.86
CA LEU A 12 8.60 27.40 34.46
C LEU A 12 9.65 28.15 35.30
N HIS A 13 9.85 27.74 36.56
CA HIS A 13 10.86 28.27 37.48
C HIS A 13 12.29 27.79 37.17
N ARG A 14 12.49 26.71 36.39
CA ARG A 14 13.81 26.20 35.99
C ARG A 14 14.31 26.70 34.63
N LEU A 15 13.56 27.57 33.95
CA LEU A 15 14.04 28.20 32.72
C LEU A 15 15.03 29.32 33.07
N THR A 16 16.19 29.35 32.43
CA THR A 16 17.11 30.49 32.53
C THR A 16 16.54 31.69 31.75
N GLU A 17 17.06 32.89 31.98
CA GLU A 17 16.64 34.08 31.23
C GLU A 17 16.83 33.92 29.71
N ALA A 18 17.89 33.23 29.31
CA ALA A 18 18.14 32.89 27.91
C ALA A 18 16.99 32.04 27.32
N HIS A 19 16.51 31.03 28.04
CA HIS A 19 15.38 30.21 27.58
C HIS A 19 14.08 31.02 27.49
N ARG A 20 13.80 31.91 28.47
CA ARG A 20 12.64 32.80 28.41
C ARG A 20 12.69 33.72 27.20
N ASN A 21 13.85 34.29 26.90
CA ASN A 21 14.04 35.15 25.73
C ASN A 21 13.92 34.39 24.42
N ALA A 22 14.49 33.19 24.33
CA ALA A 22 14.34 32.31 23.18
C ALA A 22 12.86 31.95 22.93
N ILE A 23 12.11 31.60 23.98
CA ILE A 23 10.66 31.32 23.87
C ILE A 23 9.90 32.55 23.36
N ARG A 24 10.20 33.75 23.88
CA ARG A 24 9.59 35.00 23.40
C ARG A 24 9.92 35.27 21.93
N ALA A 25 11.17 35.05 21.52
CA ALA A 25 11.60 35.23 20.14
C ALA A 25 10.88 34.25 19.20
N ILE A 26 10.82 32.96 19.53
CA ILE A 26 10.10 31.94 18.75
C ILE A 26 8.62 32.29 18.65
N ARG A 27 7.99 32.72 19.74
CA ARG A 27 6.58 33.15 19.74
C ARG A 27 6.35 34.36 18.82
N LYS A 28 7.24 35.36 18.86
CA LYS A 28 7.17 36.51 17.94
C LYS A 28 7.32 36.08 16.48
N ILE A 29 8.28 35.21 16.17
CA ILE A 29 8.47 34.68 14.81
C ILE A 29 7.22 33.93 14.35
N LYS A 30 6.69 33.01 15.16
CA LYS A 30 5.44 32.28 14.85
C LYS A 30 4.26 33.24 14.64
N TYR A 31 4.13 34.28 15.46
CA TYR A 31 3.11 35.32 15.30
C TYR A 31 3.26 36.07 13.96
N PHE A 32 4.48 36.48 13.59
CA PHE A 32 4.70 37.16 12.31
C PHE A 32 4.43 36.26 11.10
N VAL A 33 4.79 34.98 11.16
CA VAL A 33 4.44 33.99 10.13
C VAL A 33 2.92 33.84 10.02
N ALA A 34 2.22 33.69 11.15
CA ALA A 34 0.76 33.60 11.17
C ALA A 34 0.09 34.88 10.64
N ARG A 35 0.59 36.06 11.03
CA ARG A 35 0.11 37.35 10.53
C ARG A 35 0.28 37.46 9.01
N ARG A 36 1.44 37.06 8.48
CA ARG A 36 1.71 37.08 7.02
C ARG A 36 0.79 36.11 6.28
N LYS A 37 0.61 34.89 6.78
CA LYS A 37 -0.32 33.90 6.20
C LYS A 37 -1.75 34.39 6.22
N PHE A 38 -2.19 35.01 7.31
CA PHE A 38 -3.54 35.58 7.42
C PHE A 38 -3.76 36.74 6.45
N GLN A 39 -2.76 37.61 6.29
CA GLN A 39 -2.80 38.70 5.32
C GLN A 39 -2.80 38.16 3.87
N GLN A 40 -2.05 37.10 3.56
CA GLN A 40 -2.06 36.46 2.26
C GLN A 40 -3.42 35.80 1.96
N ALA A 41 -3.99 35.08 2.93
CA ALA A 41 -5.30 34.43 2.77
C ALA A 41 -6.48 35.42 2.60
N ARG A 42 -6.30 36.68 3.02
CA ARG A 42 -7.30 37.74 2.80
C ARG A 42 -7.22 38.38 1.42
N LYS A 43 -6.13 38.19 0.67
CA LYS A 43 -6.03 38.69 -0.70
C LYS A 43 -6.84 37.76 -1.62
N PRO A 44 -7.54 38.29 -2.63
CA PRO A 44 -8.14 37.44 -3.66
C PRO A 44 -7.04 36.60 -4.30
N TYR A 45 -7.34 35.33 -4.61
CA TYR A 45 -6.40 34.40 -5.23
C TYR A 45 -5.81 35.01 -6.51
N ASP A 46 -4.48 35.02 -6.62
CA ASP A 46 -3.81 35.38 -7.87
C ASP A 46 -3.97 34.20 -8.86
N VAL A 47 -4.12 34.49 -10.15
CA VAL A 47 -4.09 33.47 -11.21
C VAL A 47 -2.81 32.63 -11.09
N ARG A 48 -1.72 33.23 -10.60
CA ARG A 48 -0.48 32.53 -10.27
C ARG A 48 -0.65 31.44 -9.21
N ASP A 49 -1.43 31.70 -8.16
CA ASP A 49 -1.67 30.72 -7.08
C ASP A 49 -2.45 29.51 -7.62
N VAL A 50 -3.40 29.76 -8.53
CA VAL A 50 -4.20 28.70 -9.18
C VAL A 50 -3.32 27.84 -10.08
N ILE A 51 -2.44 28.46 -10.88
CA ILE A 51 -1.50 27.75 -11.75
C ILE A 51 -0.51 26.93 -10.93
N GLU A 52 0.01 27.49 -9.84
CA GLU A 52 0.97 26.80 -8.97
C GLU A 52 0.33 25.62 -8.22
N GLN A 53 -0.90 25.77 -7.74
CA GLN A 53 -1.62 24.67 -7.12
C GLN A 53 -1.88 23.53 -8.11
N TYR A 54 -2.25 23.86 -9.35
CA TYR A 54 -2.47 22.87 -10.41
C TYR A 54 -1.16 22.16 -10.80
N SER A 55 -0.04 22.89 -10.91
CA SER A 55 1.26 22.32 -11.26
C SER A 55 1.78 21.35 -10.18
N GLN A 56 1.62 21.71 -8.90
CA GLN A 56 1.95 20.83 -7.78
C GLN A 56 1.07 19.57 -7.75
N GLY A 57 -0.24 19.71 -8.03
CA GLY A 57 -1.18 18.59 -8.12
C GLY A 57 -0.79 17.60 -9.22
N HIS A 58 -0.43 18.11 -10.40
CA HIS A 58 0.06 17.29 -11.51
C HIS A 58 1.35 16.56 -11.19
N LEU A 59 2.34 17.26 -10.64
CA LEU A 59 3.61 16.65 -10.24
C LEU A 59 3.41 15.51 -9.24
N ASN A 60 2.55 15.72 -8.23
CA ASN A 60 2.24 14.69 -7.24
C ASN A 60 1.57 13.47 -7.91
N MET A 61 0.60 13.69 -8.81
CA MET A 61 -0.05 12.60 -9.53
C MET A 61 0.96 11.81 -10.39
N MET A 62 1.85 12.50 -11.11
CA MET A 62 2.91 11.87 -11.90
C MET A 62 3.88 11.06 -11.01
N GLU A 63 4.23 11.58 -9.83
CA GLU A 63 5.10 10.88 -8.89
C GLU A 63 4.42 9.64 -8.31
N LEU A 64 3.13 9.71 -7.95
CA LEU A 64 2.36 8.52 -7.56
C LEU A 64 2.34 7.47 -8.68
N GLN A 65 2.09 7.89 -9.93
CA GLN A 65 2.08 7.00 -11.08
C GLN A 65 3.44 6.33 -11.29
N ARG A 66 4.54 7.09 -11.17
CA ARG A 66 5.91 6.58 -11.28
C ARG A 66 6.21 5.54 -10.20
N ARG A 67 5.81 5.81 -8.94
CA ARG A 67 6.01 4.87 -7.83
C ARG A 67 5.19 3.60 -8.03
N LEU A 68 3.95 3.72 -8.51
CA LEU A 68 3.10 2.58 -8.84
C LEU A 68 3.73 1.71 -9.94
N ASP A 69 4.19 2.34 -11.02
CA ASP A 69 4.84 1.64 -12.13
C ASP A 69 6.14 0.94 -11.70
N GLN A 70 6.87 1.51 -10.75
CA GLN A 70 8.10 0.88 -10.21
C GLN A 70 7.78 -0.30 -9.28
N THR A 71 6.77 -0.18 -8.43
CA THR A 71 6.45 -1.21 -7.43
C THR A 71 5.66 -2.37 -8.03
N LEU A 72 4.59 -2.07 -8.77
CA LEU A 72 3.72 -3.08 -9.37
C LEU A 72 4.24 -3.50 -10.75
N GLY A 73 4.85 -2.60 -11.52
CA GLY A 73 5.19 -2.83 -12.92
C GLY A 73 4.01 -2.53 -13.84
N LYS A 74 4.32 -2.14 -15.07
CA LYS A 74 3.31 -1.87 -16.10
C LYS A 74 2.67 -3.17 -16.60
N PRO A 75 1.35 -3.19 -16.87
CA PRO A 75 0.70 -4.31 -17.53
C PRO A 75 1.40 -4.60 -18.87
N GLY A 76 1.76 -5.87 -19.08
CA GLY A 76 2.57 -6.33 -20.22
C GLY A 76 4.09 -6.38 -19.99
N SER A 77 4.63 -5.70 -18.95
CA SER A 77 6.04 -5.83 -18.58
C SER A 77 6.32 -7.01 -17.64
N TYR A 78 5.28 -7.75 -17.23
CA TYR A 78 5.37 -8.88 -16.28
C TYR A 78 6.07 -10.12 -16.84
N LEU A 79 6.08 -10.26 -18.17
CA LEU A 79 6.59 -11.42 -18.88
C LEU A 79 8.09 -11.31 -19.21
N ALA A 80 8.62 -10.08 -19.30
CA ALA A 80 9.98 -9.84 -19.76
C ALA A 80 10.90 -9.48 -18.59
N GLY A 81 11.77 -10.42 -18.21
CA GLY A 81 12.82 -10.21 -17.21
C GLY A 81 14.03 -9.40 -17.73
N ILE A 82 14.08 -9.11 -19.03
CA ILE A 82 15.16 -8.38 -19.68
C ILE A 82 14.55 -7.24 -20.49
N ASP A 83 15.10 -6.04 -20.37
CA ASP A 83 14.70 -4.90 -21.18
C ASP A 83 15.26 -4.99 -22.62
N LYS A 84 14.85 -4.08 -23.50
CA LYS A 84 15.36 -4.02 -24.89
C LYS A 84 16.85 -3.67 -24.97
N SER A 85 17.44 -3.27 -23.84
CA SER A 85 18.83 -2.84 -23.69
C SER A 85 19.71 -3.91 -23.02
N GLY A 86 19.18 -5.10 -22.76
CA GLY A 86 19.90 -6.23 -22.16
C GLY A 86 20.02 -6.20 -20.63
N ASN A 87 19.41 -5.23 -19.94
CA ASN A 87 19.43 -5.17 -18.47
C ASN A 87 18.31 -6.04 -17.88
N VAL A 88 18.64 -6.74 -16.80
CA VAL A 88 17.66 -7.48 -16.00
C VAL A 88 16.71 -6.48 -15.35
N LYS A 89 15.43 -6.54 -15.72
CA LYS A 89 14.41 -5.68 -15.12
C LYS A 89 14.22 -6.07 -13.65
N PRO A 90 14.14 -5.08 -12.73
CA PRO A 90 13.78 -5.34 -11.34
C PRO A 90 12.45 -6.10 -11.30
N MET A 91 12.42 -7.21 -10.55
CA MET A 91 11.23 -8.06 -10.47
C MET A 91 10.14 -7.37 -9.66
N THR A 92 9.13 -6.84 -10.35
CA THR A 92 8.03 -6.11 -9.71
C THR A 92 7.03 -7.04 -9.03
N ILE A 93 6.23 -6.50 -8.12
CA ILE A 93 5.18 -7.27 -7.42
C ILE A 93 4.17 -7.83 -8.41
N GLY A 94 3.77 -7.05 -9.43
CA GLY A 94 2.86 -7.52 -10.47
C GLY A 94 3.43 -8.66 -11.31
N ALA A 95 4.73 -8.64 -11.62
CA ALA A 95 5.37 -9.75 -12.33
C ALA A 95 5.38 -11.04 -11.50
N ARG A 96 5.62 -10.94 -10.19
CA ARG A 96 5.57 -12.08 -9.28
C ARG A 96 4.16 -12.63 -9.16
N LEU A 97 3.17 -11.76 -8.97
CA LEU A 97 1.77 -12.14 -8.85
C LEU A 97 1.27 -12.84 -10.12
N TYR A 98 1.61 -12.29 -11.30
CA TYR A 98 1.27 -12.91 -12.57
C TYR A 98 1.84 -14.33 -12.70
N ARG A 99 3.11 -14.55 -12.30
CA ARG A 99 3.70 -15.91 -12.31
C ARG A 99 2.97 -16.87 -11.37
N VAL A 100 2.57 -16.38 -10.19
CA VAL A 100 1.79 -17.17 -9.23
C VAL A 100 0.43 -17.55 -9.81
N GLU A 101 -0.25 -16.62 -10.47
CA GLU A 101 -1.53 -16.86 -11.15
C GLU A 101 -1.39 -17.95 -12.24
N GLN A 102 -0.36 -17.87 -13.07
CA GLN A 102 -0.08 -18.91 -14.09
C GLN A 102 0.18 -20.28 -13.47
N GLN A 103 0.91 -20.32 -12.35
CA GLN A 103 1.14 -21.58 -11.62
C GLN A 103 -0.15 -22.14 -11.02
N LEU A 104 -1.04 -21.29 -10.50
CA LEU A 104 -2.34 -21.71 -9.98
C LEU A 104 -3.23 -22.31 -11.07
N VAL A 105 -3.27 -21.70 -12.26
CA VAL A 105 -4.02 -22.24 -13.42
C VAL A 105 -3.50 -23.62 -13.83
N LEU A 106 -2.17 -23.84 -13.77
CA LEU A 106 -1.59 -25.15 -14.05
C LEU A 106 -1.89 -26.17 -12.96
N LEU A 107 -1.92 -25.75 -11.70
CA LEU A 107 -2.27 -26.59 -10.57
C LEU A 107 -3.72 -27.06 -10.67
N ASP A 108 -4.64 -26.15 -11.01
CA ASP A 108 -6.06 -26.43 -11.22
C ASP A 108 -6.27 -27.55 -12.26
N LYS A 109 -5.63 -27.43 -13.43
CA LYS A 109 -5.66 -28.48 -14.47
C LYS A 109 -5.11 -29.82 -14.01
N LYS A 110 -4.06 -29.82 -13.18
CA LYS A 110 -3.49 -31.07 -12.64
C LYS A 110 -4.43 -31.71 -11.62
N LEU A 111 -5.14 -30.91 -10.82
CA LEU A 111 -6.16 -31.42 -9.89
C LEU A 111 -7.34 -32.03 -10.65
N ASP A 112 -7.81 -31.42 -11.73
CA ASP A 112 -8.86 -31.99 -12.59
C ASP A 112 -8.43 -33.33 -13.19
N GLN A 113 -7.17 -33.44 -13.64
CA GLN A 113 -6.62 -34.70 -14.14
C GLN A 113 -6.56 -35.77 -13.04
N MET A 114 -6.14 -35.39 -11.84
CA MET A 114 -6.13 -36.30 -10.68
C MET A 114 -7.55 -36.75 -10.33
N LEU A 115 -8.52 -35.84 -10.31
CA LEU A 115 -9.92 -36.15 -10.06
C LEU A 115 -10.48 -37.12 -11.12
N PHE A 116 -10.16 -36.88 -12.39
CA PHE A 116 -10.55 -37.78 -13.49
C PHE A 116 -9.98 -39.19 -13.30
N ILE A 117 -8.68 -39.31 -12.98
CA ILE A 117 -8.03 -40.60 -12.73
C ILE A 117 -8.64 -41.29 -11.50
N CYS A 118 -8.82 -40.57 -10.39
CA CYS A 118 -9.42 -41.12 -9.17
C CYS A 118 -10.84 -41.63 -9.41
N ASN A 119 -11.67 -40.90 -10.16
CA ASN A 119 -13.02 -41.35 -10.53
C ASN A 119 -12.99 -42.59 -11.44
N GLY A 120 -12.06 -42.62 -12.41
CA GLY A 120 -11.87 -43.80 -13.26
C GLY A 120 -11.40 -45.04 -12.50
N LEU A 121 -10.55 -44.87 -11.49
CA LEU A 121 -10.15 -45.95 -10.59
C LEU A 121 -11.30 -46.37 -9.67
N ALA A 122 -12.05 -45.42 -9.10
CA ALA A 122 -13.19 -45.71 -8.23
C ALA A 122 -14.30 -46.51 -8.96
N GLN A 123 -14.54 -46.23 -10.24
CA GLN A 123 -15.45 -47.03 -11.07
C GLN A 123 -14.93 -48.45 -11.33
N LYS A 124 -13.61 -48.63 -11.48
CA LYS A 124 -12.99 -49.96 -11.64
C LYS A 124 -12.98 -50.78 -10.34
N THR A 125 -13.04 -50.12 -9.17
CA THR A 125 -13.09 -50.77 -7.85
C THR A 125 -14.52 -50.97 -7.35
N GLN A 126 -15.55 -51.02 -8.22
CA GLN A 126 -16.84 -51.60 -7.83
C GLN A 126 -16.61 -53.04 -7.36
N LEU A 127 -16.50 -53.21 -6.04
CA LEU A 127 -16.51 -54.50 -5.37
C LEU A 127 -17.78 -55.24 -5.78
N PRO A 128 -17.72 -56.57 -6.04
CA PRO A 128 -18.92 -57.35 -6.27
C PRO A 128 -19.82 -57.23 -5.04
N GLU A 129 -21.09 -56.84 -5.26
CA GLU A 129 -22.12 -56.98 -4.24
C GLU A 129 -22.12 -58.44 -3.76
N ILE A 130 -21.85 -58.64 -2.46
CA ILE A 130 -22.22 -59.88 -1.80
C ILE A 130 -23.74 -59.89 -1.81
N ARG A 131 -24.33 -60.60 -2.78
CA ARG A 131 -25.73 -61.00 -2.74
C ARG A 131 -25.93 -61.76 -1.44
N ASN A 132 -26.51 -61.11 -0.44
CA ASN A 132 -27.20 -61.81 0.63
C ASN A 132 -28.40 -62.52 -0.01
N SER A 133 -28.14 -63.73 -0.49
CA SER A 133 -29.19 -64.72 -0.70
C SER A 133 -29.23 -65.49 0.61
N ASP A 134 -30.35 -65.36 1.34
CA ASP A 134 -31.05 -66.45 2.03
C ASP A 134 -31.93 -65.86 3.15
N GLU A 135 -33.11 -65.36 2.75
CA GLU A 135 -34.34 -65.55 3.53
C GLU A 135 -35.27 -66.47 2.72
N HIS A 136 -35.86 -67.44 3.43
CA HIS A 136 -36.84 -68.45 3.03
C HIS A 136 -36.30 -69.80 2.53
N VAL A 137 -36.07 -70.74 3.46
CA VAL A 137 -37.04 -71.80 3.87
C VAL A 137 -36.84 -72.14 5.35
#